data_AF-A0A0L0F249-F1
#
_entry.id   AF-A0A0L0F249-F1
#
_cell.length_a   1.000
_cell.length_b   1.000
_cell.length_c   1.000
_cell.angle_alpha   90.00
_cell.angle_beta   90.00
_cell.angle_gamma   90.00
#
_symmetry.space_group_name_H-M   'P 1'
#
loop_
_entity.id
_entity.type
_entity.pdbx_description
1 polymer ?
#
loop_
_entity_poly.entity_id
_entity_poly.type
_entity_poly.pdbx_seq_one_letter_code
_entity_poly.pdbx_strand_id
1 'polypeptide(L)' 'EEDRVAIHEAMEQQTISIAKAGITTILNTRTSVLAAANSTFGRWDDSKDTESNIDFQVWLKFTC' A
#
# COMPACT_ATOMS: atom_id res chain seq x y z
N GLU A 1 7.34 -3.26 -9.18
CA GLU A 1 6.36 -2.40 -9.84
C GLU A 1 5.00 -3.05 -9.97
N GLU A 2 4.91 -4.24 -10.57
CA GLU A 2 3.64 -4.96 -10.78
C GLU A 2 2.83 -5.16 -9.48
N ASP A 3 3.48 -5.63 -8.41
CA ASP A 3 2.83 -5.80 -7.09
C ASP A 3 2.37 -4.47 -6.47
N ARG A 4 3.07 -3.36 -6.78
CA ARG A 4 2.73 -2.03 -6.24
C ARG A 4 1.47 -1.48 -6.91
N VAL A 5 1.36 -1.67 -8.22
CA VAL A 5 0.18 -1.23 -9.01
C VAL A 5 -1.03 -2.09 -8.65
N ALA A 6 -0.85 -3.41 -8.51
CA ALA A 6 -1.93 -4.32 -8.14
C ALA A 6 -2.52 -3.99 -6.75
N ILE A 7 -1.67 -3.65 -5.76
CA ILE A 7 -2.15 -3.28 -4.43
C ILE A 7 -2.80 -1.88 -4.45
N HIS A 8 -2.30 -0.95 -5.25
CA HIS A 8 -2.92 0.38 -5.40
C HIS A 8 -4.36 0.27 -5.92
N GLU A 9 -4.58 -0.53 -6.97
CA GLU A 9 -5.91 -0.80 -7.52
C GLU A 9 -6.82 -1.46 -6.47
N ALA A 10 -6.27 -2.45 -5.75
CA ALA A 10 -6.99 -3.16 -4.69
C ALA A 10 -7.47 -2.26 -3.55
N MET A 11 -6.68 -1.26 -3.18
CA MET A 11 -6.95 -0.37 -2.04
C MET A 11 -7.86 0.80 -2.40
N GLU A 12 -7.72 1.34 -3.60
CA GLU A 12 -8.54 2.47 -4.05
C GLU A 12 -9.92 2.01 -4.54
N GLN A 13 -9.97 0.92 -5.31
CA GLN A 13 -11.22 0.44 -5.92
C GLN A 13 -11.91 -0.65 -5.09
N GLN A 14 -11.25 -1.17 -4.04
CA GLN A 14 -11.73 -2.31 -3.25
C GLN A 14 -12.03 -3.55 -4.11
N THR A 15 -11.32 -3.70 -5.22
CA THR A 15 -11.41 -4.85 -6.13
C THR A 15 -10.05 -5.20 -6.72
N ILE A 16 -9.75 -6.49 -6.87
CA ILE A 16 -8.58 -6.99 -7.61
C ILE A 16 -9.04 -7.75 -8.85
N SER A 17 -8.48 -7.40 -9.99
CA SER A 17 -8.59 -8.16 -11.23
C SER A 17 -7.42 -9.14 -11.36
N ILE A 18 -7.71 -10.43 -11.54
CA ILE A 18 -6.69 -11.46 -11.74
C ILE A 18 -6.89 -12.06 -13.13
N ALA A 19 -5.84 -12.02 -13.95
CA ALA A 19 -5.77 -12.68 -15.25
C ALA A 19 -4.53 -13.59 -15.30
N LYS A 20 -4.69 -14.88 -14.96
CA LYS A 20 -3.57 -15.85 -14.97
C LYS A 20 -4.04 -17.26 -15.32
N ALA A 21 -3.21 -18.00 -16.05
CA ALA A 21 -3.48 -19.39 -16.45
C ALA A 21 -4.85 -19.62 -17.14
N GLY A 22 -5.34 -18.62 -17.89
CA GLY A 22 -6.63 -18.68 -18.58
C GLY A 22 -7.85 -18.32 -17.70
N ILE A 23 -7.63 -17.95 -16.44
CA ILE A 23 -8.68 -17.51 -15.52
C ILE A 23 -8.63 -15.98 -15.43
N THR A 24 -9.70 -15.34 -15.88
CA THR A 24 -9.92 -13.89 -15.75
C THR A 24 -11.12 -13.66 -14.86
N THR A 25 -10.88 -13.15 -13.65
CA THR A 25 -11.95 -12.91 -12.66
C THR A 25 -11.66 -11.64 -11.86
N ILE A 26 -12.72 -10.98 -11.40
CA ILE A 26 -12.64 -9.79 -10.54
C ILE A 26 -13.18 -10.18 -9.16
N LEU A 27 -12.37 -9.96 -8.13
CA LEU A 27 -12.68 -10.30 -6.75
C LEU A 27 -12.78 -9.01 -5.91
N ASN A 28 -13.74 -8.97 -4.99
CA ASN A 28 -13.90 -7.85 -4.07
C ASN A 28 -12.90 -7.96 -2.90
N THR A 29 -12.11 -6.91 -2.65
CA THR A 29 -11.12 -6.84 -1.58
C THR A 29 -11.68 -6.12 -0.35
N ARG A 30 -12.61 -6.78 0.35
CA ARG A 30 -13.13 -6.34 1.66
C ARG A 30 -12.14 -6.59 2.81
N THR A 31 -10.86 -6.35 2.57
CA THR A 31 -9.76 -6.62 3.50
C THR A 31 -9.13 -5.33 3.97
N SER A 32 -8.89 -5.19 5.27
CA SER A 32 -8.13 -4.08 5.85
C SER A 32 -6.63 -4.28 5.64
N VAL A 33 -5.90 -3.21 5.30
CA VAL A 33 -4.45 -3.26 5.09
C VAL A 33 -3.75 -2.82 6.38
N LEU A 34 -2.89 -3.68 6.93
CA LEU A 34 -2.02 -3.34 8.04
C LEU A 34 -0.59 -3.17 7.51
N ALA A 35 -0.09 -1.94 7.52
CA ALA A 35 1.27 -1.63 7.09
C ALA A 35 2.16 -1.33 8.29
N ALA A 36 3.34 -1.94 8.32
CA ALA A 36 4.42 -1.59 9.24
C ALA A 36 5.62 -1.16 8.41
N ALA A 37 6.15 0.03 8.68
CA ALA A 37 7.40 0.48 8.09
C ALA A 37 8.33 1.03 9.17
N ASN A 38 9.61 1.00 8.85
CA ASN A 38 10.66 1.54 9.70
C ASN A 38 10.88 3.02 9.33
N SER A 39 11.36 3.80 10.30
CA SER A 39 11.82 5.17 10.03
C SER A 39 12.97 5.16 9.01
N THR A 40 13.06 6.23 8.22
CA THR A 40 14.07 6.44 7.17
C THR A 40 15.51 6.29 7.70
N PHE A 41 15.76 6.66 8.96
CA PHE A 41 17.08 6.56 9.60
C PHE A 41 17.17 5.43 10.64
N GLY A 42 16.22 4.49 10.63
CA GLY A 42 16.16 3.34 11.56
C GLY A 42 15.78 3.71 13.01
N ARG A 43 15.85 4.99 13.37
CA ARG A 43 15.33 5.56 14.62
C ARG A 43 14.39 6.71 14.33
N TRP A 44 13.29 6.75 15.06
CA TRP A 44 12.39 7.89 15.03
C TRP A 44 13.06 9.10 15.66
N ASP A 45 13.04 10.23 14.96
CA ASP A 45 13.61 11.49 15.42
C ASP A 45 12.48 12.49 15.69
N ASP A 46 12.12 12.69 16.96
CA ASP A 46 11.03 13.60 17.36
C ASP A 46 11.29 15.08 17.01
N SER A 47 12.52 15.44 16.65
CA SER A 47 12.87 16.81 16.22
C SER A 47 12.54 17.09 14.75
N LYS A 48 12.22 16.04 13.98
CA LYS A 48 11.93 16.11 12.56
C LYS A 48 10.45 15.88 12.28
N ASP A 49 9.94 16.50 11.23
CA ASP A 49 8.57 16.28 10.80
C ASP A 49 8.33 14.80 10.46
N THR A 50 7.12 14.34 10.79
CA THR A 50 6.65 12.97 10.56
C THR A 50 6.88 12.51 9.13
N GLU A 51 6.70 13.40 8.15
CA GLU A 51 6.93 13.09 6.73
C GLU A 51 8.40 12.82 6.38
N SER A 52 9.33 13.45 7.10
CA SER A 52 10.76 13.22 6.90
C SER A 52 11.28 11.99 7.66
N ASN A 53 10.59 11.61 8.75
CA ASN A 53 10.84 10.39 9.50
C ASN A 53 10.31 9.14 8.79
N ILE A 54 9.30 9.28 7.93
CA ILE A 54 8.69 8.15 7.23
C ILE A 54 8.64 8.35 5.72
N ASP A 55 9.43 7.53 5.03
CA ASP A 55 9.34 7.38 3.57
C ASP A 55 8.24 6.37 3.19
N PHE A 56 6.97 6.75 3.40
CA PHE A 56 5.85 6.02 2.84
C PHE A 56 5.55 6.51 1.42
N GLN A 57 5.30 5.55 0.51
CA GLN A 57 4.74 5.87 -0.79
C GLN A 57 3.34 6.49 -0.65
N VAL A 58 3.05 7.43 -1.54
CA VAL A 58 1.83 8.25 -1.55
C VAL A 58 0.55 7.43 -1.34
N TRP A 59 0.41 6.25 -1.95
CA TRP A 59 -0.79 5.43 -1.81
C TRP A 59 -1.03 4.85 -0.40
N LEU A 60 0.03 4.54 0.35
CA LEU A 60 -0.09 4.12 1.75
C LEU A 60 -0.45 5.28 2.69
N LYS A 61 -0.27 6.53 2.26
CA LYS A 61 -0.62 7.73 3.05
C LYS A 61 -2.10 8.09 2.96
N PHE A 62 -2.82 7.63 1.93
CA PHE A 62 -4.20 8.05 1.63
C PHE A 62 -5.26 6.99 1.92
N THR A 63 -4.86 5.78 2.30
CA THR A 63 -5.80 4.73 2.69
C THR A 63 -5.70 4.50 4.19
N CYS A 64 -6.85 4.64 4.86
CA CYS A 64 -7.03 4.68 6.32
C CYS A 64 -6.43 3.49 7.08
#